data_AF-A0A2M7XUX5-F1
#
_entry.id   AF-A0A2M7XUX5-F1
#
_cell.length_a   1.000
_cell.length_b   1.000
_cell.length_c   1.000
_cell.angle_alpha   90.00
_cell.angle_beta   90.00
_cell.angle_gamma   90.00
#
_symmetry.space_group_name_H-M   'P 1'
#
loop_
_entity.id
_entity.type
_entity.pdbx_description
1 polymer ?
#
loop_
_entity_poly.entity_id
_entity_poly.type
_entity_poly.pdbx_seq_one_letter_code
_entity_poly.pdbx_strand_id
1 'polypeptide(L)'
;MDNAQKSGAKVLSGEEVFKLYDTFGFPADLTRLMAEEQGLTIDMGDFESRMADQRKLARAAHKFKHQQTSGDDWTIVSEGAHSKFVGYEKTEGLVQIRHFQEHDGQLVVVLDETPFYAESGGQIGDTGLIKNDTTELKVTDTQKDGDRILHIVKLVAGEINDEPFLAHVDTTRRQAIKLNHSATHLLHAALRLVLGDHVKQAGSLVTDTHLRFDFNHFEKVSDSDLTRIEMLVNREIRKNDQTAISVKTFDEAKQAGALAFFGEKYGDEVRTIKFGDFSFELCGGIHVQATGDIGSLRITSESAVAAGVRRIEAVTGHAAEEMDRRDREIVREFRLLLNSDETELSDRVKALMAEKRDLEKQLKSLQFHMTAASLDNLVDSAD
;
A
#
# COMPACT_ATOMS: atom_id res chain seq x y z
N MET A 1 3.41 -17.95 -23.44
CA MET A 1 4.46 -18.43 -24.36
C MET A 1 4.02 -19.68 -25.12
N ASP A 2 3.44 -20.69 -24.46
CA ASP A 2 2.82 -21.86 -25.13
C ASP A 2 1.80 -21.51 -26.22
N ASN A 3 0.98 -20.46 -26.02
CA ASN A 3 0.02 -20.01 -27.03
C ASN A 3 0.68 -19.32 -28.24
N ALA A 4 1.79 -18.61 -28.05
CA ALA A 4 2.53 -17.94 -29.13
C ALA A 4 3.32 -18.95 -29.99
N GLN A 5 3.87 -20.00 -29.36
CA GLN A 5 4.48 -21.11 -30.08
C GLN A 5 3.46 -21.93 -30.88
N LYS A 6 2.23 -22.10 -30.38
CA LYS A 6 1.14 -22.77 -31.09
C LYS A 6 0.58 -21.96 -32.27
N SER A 7 0.73 -20.63 -32.27
CA SER A 7 0.26 -19.74 -33.34
C SER A 7 1.34 -19.37 -34.37
N GLY A 8 2.59 -19.82 -34.20
CA GLY A 8 3.70 -19.53 -35.10
C GLY A 8 4.26 -18.10 -35.00
N ALA A 9 3.87 -17.34 -33.98
CA ALA A 9 4.31 -15.97 -33.78
C ALA A 9 5.73 -15.94 -33.16
N LYS A 10 6.67 -15.24 -33.81
CA LYS A 10 8.06 -15.04 -33.32
C LYS A 10 8.22 -13.81 -32.41
N VAL A 11 7.18 -13.00 -32.27
CA VAL A 11 7.15 -11.75 -31.50
C VAL A 11 5.94 -11.77 -30.58
N LEU A 12 6.13 -11.56 -29.28
CA LEU A 12 5.06 -11.31 -28.33
C LEU A 12 4.62 -9.85 -28.46
N SER A 13 3.31 -9.63 -28.55
CA SER A 13 2.75 -8.28 -28.67
C SER A 13 3.00 -7.47 -27.40
N GLY A 14 3.14 -6.15 -27.54
CA GLY A 14 3.24 -5.25 -26.39
C GLY A 14 2.01 -5.32 -25.49
N GLU A 15 0.84 -5.68 -26.02
CA GLU A 15 -0.38 -5.98 -25.26
C GLU A 15 -0.26 -7.17 -24.32
N GLU A 16 0.29 -8.29 -24.80
CA GLU A 16 0.47 -9.50 -23.98
C GLU A 16 1.52 -9.25 -22.90
N VAL A 17 2.61 -8.57 -23.25
CA VAL A 17 3.65 -8.14 -22.30
C VAL A 17 3.07 -7.14 -21.29
N PHE A 18 2.24 -6.19 -21.73
CA PHE A 18 1.57 -5.23 -20.87
C PHE A 18 0.58 -5.92 -19.93
N LYS A 19 -0.19 -6.91 -20.39
CA LYS A 19 -1.11 -7.66 -19.54
C LYS A 19 -0.37 -8.48 -18.48
N LEU A 20 0.75 -9.11 -18.87
CA LEU A 20 1.65 -9.80 -17.93
C LEU A 20 2.19 -8.82 -16.88
N TYR A 21 2.57 -7.63 -17.29
CA TYR A 21 3.06 -6.56 -16.41
C TYR A 21 1.97 -5.98 -15.49
N ASP A 22 0.83 -5.59 -16.04
CA ASP A 22 -0.22 -4.82 -15.34
C ASP A 22 -1.16 -5.72 -14.52
N THR A 23 -1.58 -6.86 -15.07
CA THR A 23 -2.53 -7.76 -14.39
C THR A 23 -1.82 -8.75 -13.48
N PHE A 24 -0.61 -9.20 -13.86
CA PHE A 24 0.10 -10.29 -13.17
C PHE A 24 1.42 -9.84 -12.54
N GLY A 25 1.78 -8.55 -12.63
CA GLY A 25 2.99 -8.00 -12.02
C GLY A 25 4.30 -8.52 -12.62
N PHE A 26 4.24 -9.13 -13.81
CA PHE A 26 5.38 -9.82 -14.42
C PHE A 26 6.24 -8.84 -15.23
N PRO A 27 7.51 -8.60 -14.88
CA PRO A 27 8.31 -7.56 -15.53
C PRO A 27 8.49 -7.77 -17.03
N ALA A 28 8.43 -6.70 -17.82
CA ALA A 28 8.68 -6.76 -19.27
C ALA A 28 10.10 -7.28 -19.59
N ASP A 29 11.10 -6.92 -18.78
CA ASP A 29 12.47 -7.42 -18.93
C ASP A 29 12.58 -8.93 -18.70
N LEU A 30 11.83 -9.46 -17.73
CA LEU A 30 11.78 -10.91 -17.46
C LEU A 30 11.00 -11.64 -18.57
N THR A 31 9.93 -11.03 -19.06
CA THR A 31 9.20 -11.49 -20.24
C THR A 31 10.11 -11.54 -21.47
N ARG A 32 11.00 -10.55 -21.64
CA ARG A 32 12.01 -10.52 -22.71
C ARG A 32 13.01 -11.67 -22.56
N LEU A 33 13.60 -11.83 -21.38
CA LEU A 33 14.59 -12.87 -21.09
C LEU A 33 14.01 -14.27 -21.35
N MET A 34 12.79 -14.53 -20.84
CA MET A 34 12.11 -15.80 -21.06
C MET A 34 11.68 -16.02 -22.52
N ALA A 35 11.33 -14.94 -23.23
CA ALA A 35 11.04 -15.00 -24.65
C ALA A 35 12.31 -15.36 -25.44
N GLU A 36 13.44 -14.72 -25.13
CA GLU A 36 14.74 -14.98 -25.77
C GLU A 36 15.23 -16.42 -25.54
N GLU A 37 15.07 -16.96 -24.33
CA GLU A 37 15.38 -18.36 -24.02
C GLU A 37 14.56 -19.35 -24.86
N GLN A 38 13.39 -18.93 -25.34
CA GLN A 38 12.50 -19.73 -26.20
C GLN A 38 12.57 -19.32 -27.68
N GLY A 39 13.53 -18.49 -28.08
CA GLY A 39 13.72 -18.02 -29.46
C GLY A 39 12.64 -17.02 -29.95
N LEU A 40 11.94 -16.38 -29.02
CA LEU A 40 10.94 -15.34 -29.25
C LEU A 40 11.54 -13.96 -28.94
N THR A 41 10.93 -12.92 -29.50
CA THR A 41 11.25 -11.51 -29.16
C THR A 41 9.99 -10.81 -28.66
N ILE A 42 10.13 -9.62 -28.07
CA ILE A 42 8.99 -8.83 -27.59
C ILE A 42 8.93 -7.49 -28.32
N ASP A 43 7.73 -7.00 -28.58
CA ASP A 43 7.53 -5.64 -29.10
C ASP A 43 7.60 -4.61 -27.96
N MET A 44 8.83 -4.16 -27.68
CA MET A 44 9.07 -3.13 -26.65
C MET A 44 8.43 -1.79 -26.99
N GLY A 45 8.29 -1.44 -28.27
CA GLY A 45 7.72 -0.16 -28.68
C GLY A 45 6.22 -0.07 -28.35
N ASP A 46 5.46 -1.14 -28.64
CA ASP A 46 4.04 -1.22 -28.29
C ASP A 46 3.85 -1.30 -26.75
N PHE A 47 4.70 -2.04 -26.04
CA PHE A 47 4.68 -2.08 -24.57
C PHE A 47 4.93 -0.69 -23.94
N GLU A 48 5.95 0.03 -24.40
CA GLU A 48 6.28 1.38 -23.90
C GLU A 48 5.17 2.39 -24.20
N SER A 49 4.53 2.30 -25.36
CA SER A 49 3.37 3.14 -25.71
C SER A 49 2.21 2.92 -24.73
N ARG A 50 1.90 1.66 -24.40
CA ARG A 50 0.82 1.31 -23.46
C ARG A 50 1.14 1.71 -22.03
N MET A 51 2.41 1.59 -21.61
CA MET A 51 2.89 2.12 -20.34
C MET A 51 2.80 3.65 -20.26
N ALA A 52 3.11 4.34 -21.35
CA ALA A 52 2.94 5.79 -21.43
C ALA A 52 1.47 6.19 -21.31
N ASP A 53 0.56 5.43 -21.93
CA ASP A 53 -0.87 5.68 -21.85
C ASP A 53 -1.44 5.36 -20.46
N GLN A 54 -1.00 4.30 -19.78
CA GLN A 54 -1.34 4.03 -18.38
C GLN A 54 -0.84 5.14 -17.45
N ARG A 55 0.39 5.62 -17.63
CA ARG A 55 0.93 6.75 -16.87
C ARG A 55 0.16 8.03 -17.15
N LYS A 56 -0.26 8.27 -18.39
CA LYS A 56 -1.16 9.38 -18.73
C LYS A 56 -2.52 9.20 -18.05
N LEU A 57 -3.08 8.00 -17.97
CA LEU A 57 -4.35 7.72 -17.29
C LEU A 57 -4.26 7.92 -15.79
N ALA A 58 -3.20 7.45 -15.12
CA ALA A 58 -2.98 7.68 -13.69
C ALA A 58 -2.76 9.17 -13.38
N ARG A 59 -1.98 9.86 -14.22
CA ARG A 59 -1.83 11.31 -14.15
C ARG A 59 -3.13 12.04 -14.46
N ALA A 60 -3.94 11.53 -15.38
CA ALA A 60 -5.25 12.09 -15.72
C ALA A 60 -6.27 11.86 -14.61
N ALA A 61 -6.24 10.73 -13.89
CA ALA A 61 -7.09 10.49 -12.72
C ALA A 61 -6.71 11.41 -11.55
N HIS A 62 -5.40 11.61 -11.31
CA HIS A 62 -4.91 12.58 -10.34
C HIS A 62 -5.22 14.03 -10.77
N LYS A 63 -5.07 14.34 -12.05
CA LYS A 63 -5.44 15.64 -12.63
C LYS A 63 -6.95 15.84 -12.63
N PHE A 64 -7.77 14.79 -12.77
CA PHE A 64 -9.22 14.83 -12.73
C PHE A 64 -9.71 15.10 -11.30
N LYS A 65 -9.14 14.46 -10.28
CA LYS A 65 -9.38 14.85 -8.87
C LYS A 65 -9.05 16.32 -8.64
N HIS A 66 -7.92 16.80 -9.18
CA HIS A 66 -7.50 18.19 -9.05
C HIS A 66 -8.40 19.16 -9.87
N GLN A 67 -8.84 18.77 -11.06
CA GLN A 67 -9.66 19.59 -11.96
C GLN A 67 -11.11 19.71 -11.47
N GLN A 68 -11.62 18.71 -10.75
CA GLN A 68 -12.88 18.78 -10.01
C GLN A 68 -12.81 19.82 -8.88
N THR A 69 -11.65 20.01 -8.26
CA THR A 69 -11.45 20.92 -7.12
C THR A 69 -10.92 22.31 -7.45
N SER A 70 -10.47 22.55 -8.69
CA SER A 70 -9.75 23.78 -9.08
C SER A 70 -10.54 24.68 -10.03
N GLY A 71 -11.88 24.65 -9.99
CA GLY A 71 -12.68 25.67 -10.68
C GLY A 71 -12.66 26.99 -9.90
N ASP A 72 -12.66 28.12 -10.60
CA ASP A 72 -12.55 29.46 -9.99
C ASP A 72 -13.88 29.98 -9.36
N ASP A 73 -15.01 29.28 -9.55
CA ASP A 73 -16.32 29.68 -9.02
C ASP A 73 -16.53 29.22 -7.56
N TRP A 74 -15.80 29.83 -6.63
CA TRP A 74 -16.03 29.66 -5.20
C TRP A 74 -17.15 30.57 -4.69
N THR A 75 -18.10 30.01 -3.97
CA THR A 75 -19.07 30.80 -3.20
C THR A 75 -18.47 31.15 -1.85
N ILE A 76 -18.41 32.45 -1.54
CA ILE A 76 -17.96 32.97 -0.24
C ILE A 76 -19.12 32.85 0.74
N VAL A 77 -18.89 32.16 1.86
CA VAL A 77 -19.86 31.99 2.96
C VAL A 77 -19.54 32.95 4.09
N SER A 78 -18.24 33.10 4.42
CA SER A 78 -17.78 34.02 5.45
C SER A 78 -16.39 34.57 5.14
N GLU A 79 -16.12 35.78 5.60
CA GLU A 79 -14.86 36.50 5.39
C GLU A 79 -13.77 36.07 6.38
N GLY A 80 -12.51 35.98 5.93
CA GLY A 80 -11.35 35.79 6.79
C GLY A 80 -10.32 34.79 6.26
N ALA A 81 -9.29 34.56 7.07
CA ALA A 81 -8.26 33.56 6.77
C ALA A 81 -8.85 32.14 6.74
N HIS A 82 -8.19 31.25 5.99
CA HIS A 82 -8.62 29.87 5.81
C HIS A 82 -7.50 28.86 6.06
N SER A 83 -7.92 27.60 6.23
CA SER A 83 -7.07 26.40 6.18
C SER A 83 -5.96 26.34 7.24
N LYS A 84 -6.16 26.97 8.40
CA LYS A 84 -5.25 26.78 9.53
C LYS A 84 -5.39 25.35 10.06
N PHE A 85 -4.37 24.52 9.83
CA PHE A 85 -4.38 23.15 10.32
C PHE A 85 -4.10 23.10 11.83
N VAL A 86 -5.01 22.48 12.59
CA VAL A 86 -4.90 22.27 14.05
C VAL A 86 -4.95 20.77 14.41
N GLY A 87 -4.87 19.91 13.40
CA GLY A 87 -5.09 18.47 13.53
C GLY A 87 -3.92 17.68 14.12
N TYR A 88 -2.81 18.34 14.44
CA TYR A 88 -1.71 17.72 15.20
C TYR A 88 -2.10 17.54 16.67
N GLU A 89 -2.80 18.50 17.26
CA GLU A 89 -3.20 18.49 18.67
C GLU A 89 -4.68 18.15 18.86
N LYS A 90 -5.54 18.46 17.88
CA LYS A 90 -6.99 18.34 17.99
C LYS A 90 -7.56 17.36 16.96
N THR A 91 -8.60 16.63 17.34
CA THR A 91 -9.42 15.82 16.41
C THR A 91 -10.81 16.42 16.19
N GLU A 92 -11.13 17.49 16.91
CA GLU A 92 -12.39 18.22 16.80
C GLU A 92 -12.21 19.70 17.13
N GLY A 93 -13.15 20.53 16.67
CA GLY A 93 -13.16 21.96 16.97
C GLY A 93 -14.35 22.69 16.35
N LEU A 94 -14.67 23.85 16.91
CA LEU A 94 -15.59 24.79 16.27
C LEU A 94 -14.86 25.48 15.12
N VAL A 95 -15.50 25.50 13.95
CA VAL A 95 -14.95 26.00 12.69
C VAL A 95 -16.00 26.84 11.96
N GLN A 96 -15.55 27.61 10.99
CA GLN A 96 -16.37 28.40 10.08
C GLN A 96 -16.13 27.95 8.64
N ILE A 97 -17.20 27.76 7.87
CA ILE A 97 -17.08 27.57 6.43
C ILE A 97 -16.75 28.92 5.81
N ARG A 98 -15.62 29.01 5.12
CA ARG A 98 -15.17 30.21 4.41
C ARG A 98 -15.69 30.23 2.99
N HIS A 99 -15.48 29.12 2.30
CA HIS A 99 -15.83 28.96 0.90
C HIS A 99 -16.41 27.59 0.65
N PHE A 100 -17.30 27.48 -0.32
CA PHE A 100 -17.64 26.19 -0.91
C PHE A 100 -17.73 26.29 -2.43
N GLN A 101 -17.61 25.13 -3.06
CA GLN A 101 -17.80 24.95 -4.49
C GLN A 101 -18.51 23.63 -4.70
N GLU A 102 -19.39 23.58 -5.71
CA GLU A 102 -19.99 22.34 -6.18
C GLU A 102 -19.65 22.16 -7.65
N HIS A 103 -19.05 21.01 -8.00
CA HIS A 103 -18.69 20.66 -9.37
C HIS A 103 -19.02 19.18 -9.61
N ASP A 104 -19.75 18.87 -10.69
CA ASP A 104 -20.18 17.51 -11.06
C ASP A 104 -20.81 16.70 -9.91
N GLY A 105 -21.59 17.38 -9.05
CA GLY A 105 -22.26 16.77 -7.89
C GLY A 105 -21.33 16.45 -6.71
N GLN A 106 -20.09 16.93 -6.76
CA GLN A 106 -19.13 16.89 -5.67
C GLN A 106 -19.06 18.24 -4.97
N LEU A 107 -19.45 18.28 -3.70
CA LEU A 107 -19.40 19.47 -2.86
C LEU A 107 -18.05 19.52 -2.13
N VAL A 108 -17.39 20.67 -2.18
CA VAL A 108 -16.10 20.91 -1.55
C VAL A 108 -16.21 22.14 -0.65
N VAL A 109 -15.76 22.03 0.60
CA VAL A 109 -15.76 23.16 1.55
C VAL A 109 -14.36 23.48 2.03
N VAL A 110 -14.11 24.76 2.28
CA VAL A 110 -12.87 25.29 2.86
C VAL A 110 -13.23 25.94 4.19
N LEU A 111 -12.54 25.50 5.24
CA LEU A 111 -12.75 25.98 6.61
C LEU A 111 -11.73 27.07 6.98
N ASP A 112 -12.03 27.83 8.04
CA ASP A 112 -11.11 28.78 8.65
C ASP A 112 -9.91 28.10 9.34
N GLU A 113 -10.21 27.19 10.26
CA GLU A 113 -9.31 26.22 10.85
C GLU A 113 -9.86 24.80 10.69
N THR A 114 -8.99 23.79 10.70
CA THR A 114 -9.43 22.41 10.47
C THR A 114 -8.61 21.38 11.25
N PRO A 115 -9.27 20.40 11.91
CA PRO A 115 -8.60 19.23 12.47
C PRO A 115 -8.30 18.17 11.40
N PHE A 116 -8.86 18.26 10.19
CA PHE A 116 -8.69 17.27 9.12
C PHE A 116 -7.33 17.44 8.42
N TYR A 117 -6.54 16.37 8.39
CA TYR A 117 -5.29 16.31 7.66
C TYR A 117 -5.58 16.12 6.18
N ALA A 118 -5.01 16.99 5.36
CA ALA A 118 -5.05 16.87 3.91
C ALA A 118 -4.03 15.84 3.43
N GLU A 119 -4.42 15.00 2.48
CA GLU A 119 -3.55 13.99 1.87
C GLU A 119 -2.19 14.58 1.48
N SER A 120 -1.12 14.01 2.05
CA SER A 120 0.25 14.47 1.81
C SER A 120 1.28 13.48 2.36
N GLY A 121 2.46 13.42 1.73
CA GLY A 121 3.57 12.56 2.19
C GLY A 121 3.24 11.06 2.17
N GLY A 122 2.31 10.64 1.31
CA GLY A 122 1.82 9.26 1.25
C GLY A 122 0.68 8.95 2.23
N GLN A 123 0.44 9.79 3.24
CA GLN A 123 -0.71 9.65 4.15
C GLN A 123 -1.99 10.14 3.47
N ILE A 124 -3.03 9.30 3.47
CA ILE A 124 -4.34 9.67 2.93
C ILE A 124 -5.06 10.71 3.79
N GLY A 125 -5.96 11.46 3.14
CA GLY A 125 -6.76 12.50 3.78
C GLY A 125 -7.76 11.96 4.80
N ASP A 126 -8.04 12.78 5.81
CA ASP A 126 -9.04 12.43 6.81
C ASP A 126 -10.48 12.49 6.31
N THR A 127 -11.31 11.77 7.04
CA THR A 127 -12.77 11.73 6.90
C THR A 127 -13.41 12.04 8.24
N GLY A 128 -14.70 12.35 8.23
CA GLY A 128 -15.44 12.66 9.45
C GLY A 128 -16.69 13.46 9.16
N LEU A 129 -17.05 14.34 10.09
CA LEU A 129 -18.28 15.12 10.04
C LEU A 129 -18.00 16.60 10.30
N ILE A 130 -18.75 17.46 9.61
CA ILE A 130 -18.84 18.90 9.88
C ILE A 130 -20.33 19.19 10.04
N LYS A 131 -20.77 19.62 11.23
CA LYS A 131 -22.20 19.80 11.49
C LYS A 131 -22.52 20.94 12.45
N ASN A 132 -23.72 21.49 12.33
CA ASN A 132 -24.34 22.38 13.30
C ASN A 132 -25.79 21.90 13.55
N ASP A 133 -26.64 22.75 14.13
CA ASP A 133 -28.02 22.39 14.49
C ASP A 133 -28.92 22.15 13.26
N THR A 134 -28.60 22.75 12.11
CA THR A 134 -29.44 22.69 10.89
C THR A 134 -28.84 21.83 9.79
N THR A 135 -27.52 21.66 9.78
CA THR A 135 -26.77 21.20 8.61
C THR A 135 -25.73 20.15 9.00
N GLU A 136 -25.68 19.06 8.24
CA GLU A 136 -24.71 17.98 8.42
C GLU A 136 -24.01 17.66 7.10
N LEU A 137 -22.68 17.75 7.12
CA LEU A 137 -21.78 17.42 6.01
C LEU A 137 -20.90 16.24 6.40
N LYS A 138 -20.92 15.19 5.57
CA LYS A 138 -20.01 14.05 5.72
C LYS A 138 -18.77 14.26 4.88
N VAL A 139 -17.62 14.43 5.53
CA VAL A 139 -16.30 14.53 4.86
C VAL A 139 -15.88 13.15 4.39
N THR A 140 -15.74 12.98 3.08
CA THR A 140 -15.33 11.72 2.44
C THR A 140 -13.86 11.68 2.04
N ASP A 141 -13.21 12.84 1.89
CA ASP A 141 -11.79 12.96 1.56
C ASP A 141 -11.33 14.39 1.92
N THR A 142 -10.05 14.56 2.26
CA THR A 142 -9.45 15.87 2.56
C THR A 142 -8.17 16.02 1.75
N GLN A 143 -8.09 17.06 0.92
CA GLN A 143 -7.05 17.25 -0.09
C GLN A 143 -6.42 18.65 0.05
N LYS A 144 -5.24 18.83 -0.53
CA LYS A 144 -4.53 20.12 -0.52
C LYS A 144 -4.48 20.71 -1.93
N ASP A 145 -4.85 21.97 -2.07
CA ASP A 145 -4.67 22.75 -3.31
C ASP A 145 -4.03 24.10 -2.97
N GLY A 146 -2.73 24.24 -3.29
CA GLY A 146 -1.92 25.37 -2.83
C GLY A 146 -1.96 25.49 -1.31
N ASP A 147 -2.45 26.62 -0.81
CA ASP A 147 -2.62 26.90 0.61
C ASP A 147 -4.00 26.52 1.16
N ARG A 148 -4.92 26.04 0.30
CA ARG A 148 -6.26 25.59 0.71
C ARG A 148 -6.24 24.13 1.15
N ILE A 149 -6.90 23.87 2.28
CA ILE A 149 -7.31 22.54 2.69
C ILE A 149 -8.76 22.35 2.27
N LEU A 150 -8.95 21.44 1.33
CA LEU A 150 -10.21 21.14 0.67
C LEU A 150 -10.85 19.93 1.36
N HIS A 151 -12.10 20.09 1.81
CA HIS A 151 -12.88 19.01 2.40
C HIS A 151 -13.93 18.59 1.37
N ILE A 152 -13.76 17.41 0.79
CA ILE A 152 -14.74 16.82 -0.12
C ILE A 152 -15.84 16.25 0.74
N VAL A 153 -17.06 16.77 0.59
CA VAL A 153 -18.19 16.46 1.45
C VAL A 153 -19.40 15.96 0.68
N LYS A 154 -20.27 15.24 1.39
CA LYS A 154 -21.65 14.98 0.99
C LYS A 154 -22.58 15.69 1.96
N LEU A 155 -23.50 16.49 1.43
CA LEU A 155 -24.57 17.08 2.22
C LEU A 155 -25.55 15.97 2.63
N VAL A 156 -25.68 15.75 3.93
CA VAL A 156 -26.57 14.73 4.51
C VAL A 156 -27.91 15.35 4.89
N ALA A 157 -27.88 16.55 5.47
CA ALA A 157 -29.06 17.31 5.86
C ALA A 157 -28.77 18.82 5.86
N GLY A 158 -29.81 19.63 5.65
CA GLY A 158 -29.73 21.10 5.73
C GLY A 158 -29.14 21.75 4.48
N GLU A 159 -28.57 22.94 4.68
CA GLU A 159 -27.90 23.76 3.65
C GLU A 159 -26.68 24.48 4.24
N ILE A 160 -25.68 24.81 3.42
CA ILE A 160 -24.51 25.54 3.90
C ILE A 160 -24.92 26.96 4.33
N ASN A 161 -24.47 27.37 5.52
CA ASN A 161 -24.71 28.69 6.10
C ASN A 161 -23.46 29.24 6.79
N ASP A 162 -23.55 30.46 7.31
CA ASP A 162 -22.46 31.20 7.97
C ASP A 162 -22.40 31.00 9.49
N GLU A 163 -23.17 30.05 10.04
CA GLU A 163 -23.11 29.71 11.45
C GLU A 163 -21.88 28.86 11.78
N PRO A 164 -21.40 28.84 13.05
CA PRO A 164 -20.34 27.92 13.47
C PRO A 164 -20.72 26.45 13.30
N PHE A 165 -19.77 25.65 12.81
CA PHE A 165 -19.88 24.21 12.70
C PHE A 165 -18.95 23.52 13.69
N LEU A 166 -19.35 22.36 14.21
CA LEU A 166 -18.46 21.42 14.87
C LEU A 166 -17.86 20.48 13.82
N ALA A 167 -16.55 20.60 13.61
CA ALA A 167 -15.75 19.65 12.83
C ALA A 167 -15.25 18.53 13.75
N HIS A 168 -15.42 17.28 13.34
CA HIS A 168 -14.97 16.10 14.07
C HIS A 168 -14.42 15.04 13.09
N VAL A 169 -13.15 14.68 13.28
CA VAL A 169 -12.46 13.65 12.48
C VAL A 169 -12.88 12.26 12.94
N ASP A 170 -12.96 11.30 12.02
CA ASP A 170 -13.05 9.88 12.37
C ASP A 170 -11.78 9.44 13.10
N THR A 171 -11.83 9.44 14.43
CA THR A 171 -10.68 9.15 15.29
C THR A 171 -10.19 7.72 15.15
N THR A 172 -11.09 6.78 14.88
CA THR A 172 -10.75 5.36 14.70
C THR A 172 -9.93 5.19 13.43
N ARG A 173 -10.41 5.74 12.32
CA ARG A 173 -9.68 5.73 11.04
C ARG A 173 -8.36 6.47 11.13
N ARG A 174 -8.37 7.67 11.73
CA ARG A 174 -7.15 8.46 11.99
C ARG A 174 -6.12 7.67 12.79
N GLN A 175 -6.55 6.95 13.82
CA GLN A 175 -5.63 6.17 14.64
C GLN A 175 -4.98 5.05 13.83
N ALA A 176 -5.74 4.30 13.03
CA ALA A 176 -5.19 3.26 12.16
C ALA A 176 -4.17 3.82 11.15
N ILE A 177 -4.47 4.97 10.54
CA ILE A 177 -3.53 5.69 9.66
C ILE A 177 -2.25 6.07 10.41
N LYS A 178 -2.35 6.61 11.64
CA LYS A 178 -1.19 6.97 12.46
C LYS A 178 -0.30 5.78 12.79
N LEU A 179 -0.89 4.62 13.08
CA LEU A 179 -0.13 3.38 13.34
C LEU A 179 0.68 2.99 12.11
N ASN A 180 0.01 2.91 10.96
CA ASN A 180 0.64 2.57 9.68
C ASN A 180 1.72 3.58 9.30
N HIS A 181 1.48 4.89 9.46
CA HIS A 181 2.47 5.93 9.14
C HIS A 181 3.73 5.78 9.98
N SER A 182 3.56 5.65 11.29
CA SER A 182 4.69 5.54 12.22
C SER A 182 5.49 4.26 11.96
N ALA A 183 4.81 3.18 11.62
CA ALA A 183 5.46 1.93 11.23
C ALA A 183 6.21 2.03 9.89
N THR A 184 5.78 2.88 8.95
CA THR A 184 6.53 3.15 7.71
C THR A 184 7.94 3.69 8.01
N HIS A 185 8.09 4.60 8.98
CA HIS A 185 9.39 5.13 9.38
C HIS A 185 10.30 4.05 9.99
N LEU A 186 9.75 3.18 10.84
CA LEU A 186 10.50 2.05 11.40
C LEU A 186 10.88 1.04 10.31
N LEU A 187 9.97 0.76 9.38
CA LEU A 187 10.22 -0.12 8.25
C LEU A 187 11.34 0.42 7.36
N HIS A 188 11.33 1.71 7.04
CA HIS A 188 12.36 2.34 6.23
C HIS A 188 13.74 2.26 6.90
N ALA A 189 13.83 2.57 8.20
CA ALA A 189 15.07 2.43 8.96
C ALA A 189 15.56 0.96 9.01
N ALA A 190 14.65 0.00 9.22
CA ALA A 190 14.99 -1.43 9.21
C ALA A 190 15.49 -1.90 7.85
N LEU A 191 14.87 -1.45 6.76
CA LEU A 191 15.32 -1.76 5.40
C LEU A 191 16.73 -1.25 5.15
N ARG A 192 17.03 0.00 5.53
CA ARG A 192 18.38 0.57 5.40
C ARG A 192 19.41 -0.21 6.22
N LEU A 193 19.05 -0.62 7.44
CA LEU A 193 19.95 -1.38 8.31
C LEU A 193 20.25 -2.79 7.79
N VAL A 194 19.28 -3.45 7.16
CA VAL A 194 19.43 -4.83 6.66
C VAL A 194 20.02 -4.87 5.25
N LEU A 195 19.49 -4.04 4.34
CA LEU A 195 19.83 -4.07 2.92
C LEU A 195 20.95 -3.09 2.57
N GLY A 196 21.12 -2.00 3.32
CA GLY A 196 22.14 -0.99 3.12
C GLY A 196 21.60 0.42 2.87
N ASP A 197 22.49 1.41 2.98
CA ASP A 197 22.16 2.83 2.90
C ASP A 197 21.67 3.33 1.54
N HIS A 198 21.82 2.51 0.49
CA HIS A 198 21.31 2.82 -0.84
C HIS A 198 19.78 2.81 -0.89
N VAL A 199 19.12 2.12 0.05
CA VAL A 199 17.67 2.13 0.19
C VAL A 199 17.18 3.55 0.49
N LYS A 200 16.32 4.04 -0.38
CA LYS A 200 15.66 5.34 -0.38
C LYS A 200 14.22 5.13 -0.83
N GLN A 201 13.32 5.92 -0.27
CA GLN A 201 11.92 5.94 -0.69
C GLN A 201 11.79 6.33 -2.17
N ALA A 202 11.08 5.50 -2.92
CA ALA A 202 10.62 5.76 -4.28
C ALA A 202 9.11 6.07 -4.33
N GLY A 203 8.37 5.74 -3.26
CA GLY A 203 6.95 6.00 -3.12
C GLY A 203 6.43 5.50 -1.78
N SER A 204 5.36 6.11 -1.29
CA SER A 204 4.70 5.71 -0.04
C SER A 204 3.19 5.88 -0.17
N LEU A 205 2.44 4.97 0.43
CA LEU A 205 1.00 5.08 0.64
C LEU A 205 0.68 4.54 2.04
N VAL A 206 -0.03 5.32 2.83
CA VAL A 206 -0.41 5.00 4.19
C VAL A 206 -1.92 5.20 4.30
N THR A 207 -2.63 4.10 4.52
CA THR A 207 -4.09 4.07 4.67
C THR A 207 -4.48 3.59 6.07
N ASP A 208 -5.77 3.58 6.37
CA ASP A 208 -6.32 2.96 7.57
C ASP A 208 -6.27 1.42 7.55
N THR A 209 -6.05 0.80 6.39
CA THR A 209 -6.07 -0.66 6.25
C THR A 209 -4.68 -1.28 6.09
N HIS A 210 -3.76 -0.56 5.47
CA HIS A 210 -2.39 -1.03 5.18
C HIS A 210 -1.45 0.14 4.89
N LEU A 211 -0.15 -0.16 4.92
CA LEU A 211 0.90 0.69 4.37
C LEU A 211 1.57 0.00 3.18
N ARG A 212 2.10 0.82 2.28
CA ARG A 212 2.86 0.43 1.11
C ARG A 212 4.08 1.31 0.99
N PHE A 213 5.25 0.69 0.94
CA PHE A 213 6.53 1.38 0.87
C PHE A 213 7.32 0.89 -0.33
N ASP A 214 7.57 1.81 -1.26
CA ASP A 214 8.35 1.56 -2.46
C ASP A 214 9.76 2.11 -2.24
N PHE A 215 10.78 1.33 -2.56
CA PHE A 215 12.17 1.69 -2.33
C PHE A 215 13.08 1.19 -3.45
N ASN A 216 14.18 1.89 -3.68
CA ASN A 216 15.17 1.46 -4.65
C ASN A 216 16.02 0.30 -4.09
N HIS A 217 15.97 -0.83 -4.79
CA HIS A 217 16.75 -2.02 -4.51
C HIS A 217 16.77 -2.92 -5.75
N PHE A 218 17.93 -3.47 -6.10
CA PHE A 218 18.17 -4.09 -7.41
C PHE A 218 17.71 -5.55 -7.49
N GLU A 219 17.60 -6.23 -6.36
CA GLU A 219 17.27 -7.65 -6.28
C GLU A 219 16.01 -7.90 -5.45
N LYS A 220 15.53 -9.14 -5.48
CA LYS A 220 14.44 -9.57 -4.60
C LYS A 220 14.96 -9.62 -3.16
N VAL A 221 14.22 -9.05 -2.23
CA VAL A 221 14.55 -9.20 -0.81
C VAL A 221 14.36 -10.67 -0.41
N SER A 222 15.38 -11.26 0.20
CA SER A 222 15.32 -12.66 0.61
C SER A 222 14.29 -12.87 1.73
N ASP A 223 13.68 -14.05 1.81
CA ASP A 223 12.70 -14.36 2.87
C ASP A 223 13.34 -14.23 4.27
N SER A 224 14.64 -14.53 4.40
CA SER A 224 15.40 -14.32 5.64
C SER A 224 15.58 -12.84 5.98
N ASP A 225 15.82 -11.99 4.99
CA ASP A 225 15.94 -10.55 5.22
C ASP A 225 14.59 -9.93 5.52
N LEU A 226 13.51 -10.34 4.84
CA LEU A 226 12.15 -9.93 5.17
C LEU A 226 11.79 -10.27 6.63
N THR A 227 12.08 -11.50 7.04
CA THR A 227 11.90 -11.95 8.43
C THR A 227 12.71 -11.07 9.39
N ARG A 228 13.98 -10.79 9.06
CA ARG A 228 14.85 -9.94 9.88
C ARG A 228 14.33 -8.50 9.96
N ILE A 229 13.87 -7.92 8.86
CA ILE A 229 13.29 -6.57 8.80
C ILE A 229 12.06 -6.50 9.70
N GLU A 230 11.11 -7.42 9.55
CA GLU A 230 9.91 -7.48 10.37
C GLU A 230 10.24 -7.64 11.86
N MET A 231 11.19 -8.52 12.20
CA MET A 231 11.67 -8.71 13.58
C MET A 231 12.29 -7.44 14.16
N LEU A 232 13.10 -6.71 13.37
CA LEU A 232 13.71 -5.45 13.77
C LEU A 232 12.64 -4.39 14.05
N VAL A 233 11.70 -4.18 13.13
CA VAL A 233 10.59 -3.23 13.31
C VAL A 233 9.83 -3.54 14.60
N ASN A 234 9.41 -4.79 14.79
CA ASN A 234 8.68 -5.19 15.99
C ASN A 234 9.51 -5.08 17.27
N ARG A 235 10.84 -5.22 17.19
CA ARG A 235 11.73 -4.96 18.34
C ARG A 235 11.71 -3.49 18.73
N GLU A 236 11.78 -2.57 17.77
CA GLU A 236 11.74 -1.13 18.03
C GLU A 236 10.35 -0.65 18.48
N ILE A 237 9.28 -1.28 18.00
CA ILE A 237 7.92 -1.10 18.54
C ILE A 237 7.90 -1.44 20.03
N ARG A 238 8.45 -2.60 20.42
CA ARG A 238 8.48 -3.04 21.83
C ARG A 238 9.35 -2.18 22.75
N LYS A 239 10.30 -1.41 22.22
CA LYS A 239 11.05 -0.44 23.05
C LYS A 239 10.16 0.67 23.58
N ASN A 240 9.05 0.96 22.88
CA ASN A 240 8.08 1.97 23.24
C ASN A 240 8.71 3.36 23.42
N ASP A 241 9.61 3.72 22.51
CA ASP A 241 10.28 5.02 22.52
C ASP A 241 9.24 6.12 22.24
N GLN A 242 9.33 7.22 22.98
CA GLN A 242 8.48 8.39 22.77
C GLN A 242 8.82 9.05 21.44
N THR A 243 7.80 9.46 20.69
CA THR A 243 7.96 10.20 19.44
C THR A 243 8.47 11.60 19.75
N ALA A 244 9.68 11.92 19.29
CA ALA A 244 10.23 13.26 19.39
C ALA A 244 9.92 14.04 18.11
N ILE A 245 9.21 15.16 18.25
CA ILE A 245 8.78 16.04 17.16
C ILE A 245 9.48 17.38 17.34
N SER A 246 10.08 17.92 16.28
CA SER A 246 10.61 19.28 16.31
C SER A 246 10.45 19.99 14.97
N VAL A 247 10.26 21.31 15.01
CA VAL A 247 10.30 22.19 13.84
C VAL A 247 11.66 22.87 13.84
N LYS A 248 12.37 22.78 12.72
CA LYS A 248 13.73 23.32 12.53
C LYS A 248 13.89 23.82 11.11
N THR A 249 14.96 24.56 10.84
CA THR A 249 15.31 24.84 9.44
C THR A 249 15.74 23.57 8.72
N PHE A 250 15.57 23.54 7.40
CA PHE A 250 15.98 22.39 6.58
C PHE A 250 17.46 22.02 6.79
N ASP A 251 18.34 23.02 6.84
CA ASP A 251 19.78 22.81 7.01
C ASP A 251 20.12 22.25 8.40
N GLU A 252 19.51 22.76 9.47
CA GLU A 252 19.70 22.23 10.82
C GLU A 252 19.24 20.77 10.94
N ALA A 253 18.08 20.45 10.36
CA ALA A 253 17.55 19.09 10.39
C ALA A 253 18.48 18.11 9.65
N LYS A 254 18.97 18.52 8.47
CA LYS A 254 19.92 17.73 7.68
C LYS A 254 21.26 17.55 8.40
N GLN A 255 21.79 18.60 9.03
CA GLN A 255 23.03 18.51 9.83
C GLN A 255 22.88 17.60 11.05
N ALA A 256 21.68 17.55 11.64
CA ALA A 256 21.35 16.63 12.72
C ALA A 256 21.17 15.17 12.27
N GLY A 257 21.27 14.89 10.96
CA GLY A 257 21.17 13.54 10.39
C GLY A 257 19.74 13.12 10.00
N ALA A 258 18.79 14.06 9.92
CA ALA A 258 17.44 13.73 9.45
C ALA A 258 17.49 13.29 7.98
N LEU A 259 16.83 12.19 7.66
CA LEU A 259 16.63 11.78 6.27
C LEU A 259 15.61 12.71 5.62
N ALA A 260 15.97 13.23 4.45
CA ALA A 260 15.09 13.98 3.56
C ALA A 260 14.83 13.15 2.30
N PHE A 261 13.60 13.19 1.80
CA PHE A 261 13.20 12.42 0.62
C PHE A 261 13.50 13.19 -0.66
N PHE A 262 14.02 12.49 -1.66
CA PHE A 262 14.47 13.10 -2.91
C PHE A 262 13.26 13.46 -3.78
N GLY A 263 13.16 14.72 -4.20
CA GLY A 263 12.08 15.20 -5.08
C GLY A 263 10.96 15.99 -4.36
N GLU A 264 10.96 16.02 -3.03
CA GLU A 264 10.07 16.90 -2.27
C GLU A 264 10.62 18.32 -2.19
N LYS A 265 9.73 19.31 -2.30
CA LYS A 265 10.07 20.71 -2.03
C LYS A 265 9.81 20.98 -0.56
N TYR A 266 10.89 21.23 0.18
CA TYR A 266 10.82 21.63 1.57
C TYR A 266 10.76 23.16 1.68
N GLY A 267 9.95 23.67 2.62
CA GLY A 267 9.96 25.08 3.00
C GLY A 267 11.17 25.41 3.87
N ASP A 268 11.27 26.68 4.28
CA ASP A 268 12.36 27.16 5.14
C ASP A 268 12.37 26.44 6.50
N GLU A 269 11.18 26.16 7.04
CA GLU A 269 10.98 25.34 8.23
C GLU A 269 10.42 23.96 7.85
N VAL A 270 10.98 22.93 8.48
CA VAL A 270 10.58 21.53 8.30
C VAL A 270 10.26 20.89 9.64
N ARG A 271 9.28 20.00 9.60
CA ARG A 271 8.91 19.16 10.73
C ARG A 271 9.71 17.85 10.67
N THR A 272 10.34 17.52 11.79
CA THR A 272 11.16 16.32 11.95
C THR A 272 10.51 15.37 12.94
N ILE A 273 10.62 14.07 12.66
CA ILE A 273 10.07 12.99 13.47
C ILE A 273 11.19 12.02 13.79
N LYS A 274 11.37 11.74 15.08
CA LYS A 274 12.39 10.83 15.60
C LYS A 274 11.74 9.77 16.49
N PHE A 275 12.08 8.50 16.23
CA PHE A 275 11.68 7.34 17.03
C PHE A 275 12.94 6.69 17.61
N GLY A 276 13.22 6.97 18.88
CA GLY A 276 14.49 6.59 19.51
C GLY A 276 15.69 7.03 18.66
N ASP A 277 16.81 6.31 18.75
CA ASP A 277 17.94 6.54 17.84
C ASP A 277 17.83 5.73 16.53
N PHE A 278 16.69 5.08 16.30
CA PHE A 278 16.51 4.14 15.20
C PHE A 278 16.05 4.80 13.90
N SER A 279 15.13 5.76 13.99
CA SER A 279 14.59 6.48 12.82
C SER A 279 14.54 7.99 13.09
N PHE A 280 14.97 8.78 12.10
CA PHE A 280 14.93 10.25 12.15
C PHE A 280 14.73 10.83 10.75
N GLU A 281 13.55 11.40 10.48
CA GLU A 281 13.12 11.77 9.13
C GLU A 281 12.36 13.10 9.11
N LEU A 282 12.35 13.78 7.96
CA LEU A 282 11.45 14.91 7.71
C LEU A 282 10.06 14.37 7.40
N CYS A 283 9.05 14.75 8.19
CA CYS A 283 7.67 14.32 7.95
C CYS A 283 6.63 15.30 8.52
N GLY A 284 5.72 15.73 7.65
CA GLY A 284 4.55 16.54 8.00
C GLY A 284 3.34 15.72 8.47
N GLY A 285 3.45 14.39 8.48
CA GLY A 285 2.35 13.48 8.82
C GLY A 285 1.97 13.45 10.30
N ILE A 286 0.92 12.69 10.58
CA ILE A 286 0.47 12.47 11.95
C ILE A 286 1.01 11.13 12.45
N HIS A 287 1.59 11.15 13.65
CA HIS A 287 2.31 10.01 14.23
C HIS A 287 1.74 9.61 15.59
N VAL A 288 2.05 8.39 16.00
CA VAL A 288 1.80 7.86 17.35
C VAL A 288 2.56 8.66 18.41
N GLN A 289 2.15 8.54 19.68
CA GLN A 289 2.85 9.19 20.78
C GLN A 289 4.10 8.40 21.19
N ALA A 290 4.03 7.07 21.09
CA ALA A 290 5.16 6.19 21.33
C ALA A 290 5.14 5.00 20.35
N THR A 291 6.31 4.40 20.09
CA THR A 291 6.40 3.29 19.13
C THR A 291 5.56 2.08 19.54
N GLY A 292 5.30 1.88 20.83
CA GLY A 292 4.47 0.79 21.34
C GLY A 292 2.98 0.92 20.98
N ASP A 293 2.50 2.13 20.68
CA ASP A 293 1.12 2.36 20.23
C ASP A 293 0.81 1.64 18.91
N ILE A 294 1.84 1.31 18.12
CA ILE A 294 1.72 0.58 16.84
C ILE A 294 1.24 -0.86 17.07
N GLY A 295 1.53 -1.45 18.24
CA GLY A 295 1.23 -2.84 18.56
C GLY A 295 2.21 -3.81 17.90
N SER A 296 1.97 -4.14 16.63
CA SER A 296 2.87 -4.97 15.82
C SER A 296 2.79 -4.57 14.36
N LEU A 297 3.77 -5.00 13.57
CA LEU A 297 3.77 -4.91 12.11
C LEU A 297 3.93 -6.31 11.51
N ARG A 298 3.12 -6.62 10.50
CA ARG A 298 3.24 -7.82 9.66
C ARG A 298 3.42 -7.41 8.20
N ILE A 299 4.50 -7.87 7.57
CA ILE A 299 4.72 -7.75 6.13
C ILE A 299 3.77 -8.73 5.43
N THR A 300 2.96 -8.22 4.50
CA THR A 300 1.98 -9.01 3.76
C THR A 300 2.51 -9.44 2.40
N SER A 301 3.33 -8.60 1.76
CA SER A 301 3.87 -8.88 0.45
C SER A 301 5.21 -8.18 0.21
N GLU A 302 5.99 -8.77 -0.68
CA GLU A 302 7.18 -8.15 -1.29
C GLU A 302 7.13 -8.39 -2.80
N SER A 303 7.34 -7.34 -3.59
CA SER A 303 7.23 -7.42 -5.06
C SER A 303 8.13 -6.42 -5.80
N ALA A 304 8.41 -6.70 -7.08
CA ALA A 304 9.05 -5.75 -7.99
C ALA A 304 7.99 -4.85 -8.62
N VAL A 305 8.18 -3.53 -8.59
CA VAL A 305 7.23 -2.58 -9.24
C VAL A 305 7.83 -1.99 -10.52
N ALA A 306 9.15 -1.82 -10.56
CA ALA A 306 9.89 -1.38 -11.73
C ALA A 306 11.34 -1.88 -11.63
N ALA A 307 12.12 -1.71 -12.70
CA ALA A 307 13.56 -2.00 -12.66
C ALA A 307 14.23 -1.20 -11.53
N GLY A 308 14.85 -1.92 -10.59
CA GLY A 308 15.52 -1.33 -9.42
C GLY A 308 14.59 -0.78 -8.34
N VAL A 309 13.28 -1.06 -8.38
CA VAL A 309 12.30 -0.62 -7.36
C VAL A 309 11.52 -1.82 -6.82
N ARG A 310 11.58 -2.00 -5.50
CA ARG A 310 10.85 -3.00 -4.74
C ARG A 310 9.74 -2.35 -3.92
N ARG A 311 8.72 -3.11 -3.59
CA ARG A 311 7.59 -2.72 -2.76
C ARG A 311 7.44 -3.70 -1.61
N ILE A 312 7.25 -3.16 -0.42
CA ILE A 312 6.74 -3.89 0.73
C ILE A 312 5.35 -3.36 1.05
N GLU A 313 4.41 -4.28 1.24
CA GLU A 313 3.12 -3.99 1.85
C GLU A 313 3.09 -4.60 3.24
N ALA A 314 2.48 -3.90 4.18
CA ALA A 314 2.39 -4.34 5.55
C ALA A 314 1.11 -3.81 6.22
N VAL A 315 0.74 -4.45 7.32
CA VAL A 315 -0.35 -4.03 8.19
C VAL A 315 0.15 -3.87 9.62
N THR A 316 -0.57 -3.09 10.42
CA THR A 316 -0.21 -2.84 11.82
C THR A 316 -1.38 -3.05 12.79
N GLY A 317 -1.07 -3.08 14.09
CA GLY A 317 -2.07 -3.14 15.16
C GLY A 317 -3.05 -4.30 14.99
N HIS A 318 -4.35 -3.99 15.09
CA HIS A 318 -5.39 -5.00 15.00
C HIS A 318 -5.36 -5.84 13.71
N ALA A 319 -5.06 -5.23 12.57
CA ALA A 319 -4.99 -5.98 11.31
C ALA A 319 -3.84 -7.00 11.30
N ALA A 320 -2.71 -6.67 11.93
CA ALA A 320 -1.60 -7.61 12.13
C ALA A 320 -2.00 -8.75 13.09
N GLU A 321 -2.71 -8.44 14.17
CA GLU A 321 -3.22 -9.45 15.12
C GLU A 321 -4.25 -10.41 14.49
N GLU A 322 -5.13 -9.90 13.62
CA GLU A 322 -6.08 -10.74 12.89
C GLU A 322 -5.34 -11.68 11.91
N MET A 323 -4.26 -11.22 11.28
CA MET A 323 -3.41 -12.07 10.46
C MET A 323 -2.73 -13.17 11.29
N ASP A 324 -2.14 -12.84 12.43
CA ASP A 324 -1.57 -13.82 13.37
C ASP A 324 -2.60 -14.87 13.78
N ARG A 325 -3.83 -14.44 14.09
CA ARG A 325 -4.91 -15.36 14.49
C ARG A 325 -5.29 -16.29 13.34
N ARG A 326 -5.45 -15.75 12.13
CA ARG A 326 -5.78 -16.52 10.93
C ARG A 326 -4.69 -17.56 10.60
N ASP A 327 -3.42 -17.17 10.69
CA ASP A 327 -2.30 -18.09 10.48
C ASP A 327 -2.35 -19.26 11.47
N ARG A 328 -2.61 -18.98 12.75
CA ARG A 328 -2.76 -20.01 13.80
C ARG A 328 -3.96 -20.93 13.55
N GLU A 329 -5.08 -20.40 13.07
CA GLU A 329 -6.26 -21.20 12.74
C GLU A 329 -6.00 -22.15 11.57
N ILE A 330 -5.31 -21.67 10.52
CA ILE A 330 -4.91 -22.49 9.37
C ILE A 330 -3.97 -23.62 9.82
N VAL A 331 -2.96 -23.31 10.64
CA VAL A 331 -2.04 -24.33 11.18
C VAL A 331 -2.81 -25.36 12.02
N ARG A 332 -3.74 -24.91 12.87
CA ARG A 332 -4.57 -25.79 13.67
C ARG A 332 -5.44 -26.71 12.81
N GLU A 333 -6.05 -26.19 11.74
CA GLU A 333 -6.86 -26.98 10.81
C GLU A 333 -6.01 -28.07 10.15
N PHE A 334 -4.81 -27.74 9.65
CA PHE A 334 -3.91 -28.74 9.07
C PHE A 334 -3.47 -29.80 10.08
N ARG A 335 -3.18 -29.42 11.32
CA ARG A 335 -2.84 -30.39 12.38
C ARG A 335 -3.95 -31.42 12.59
N LEU A 336 -5.20 -30.96 12.61
CA LEU A 336 -6.37 -31.83 12.76
C LEU A 336 -6.59 -32.72 11.53
N LEU A 337 -6.49 -32.16 10.32
CA LEU A 337 -6.65 -32.91 9.07
C LEU A 337 -5.59 -33.98 8.88
N LEU A 338 -4.35 -33.69 9.26
CA LEU A 338 -3.20 -34.56 9.05
C LEU A 338 -2.91 -35.48 10.24
N ASN A 339 -3.61 -35.25 11.37
CA ASN A 339 -3.35 -35.88 12.67
C ASN A 339 -1.85 -35.83 13.02
N SER A 340 -1.28 -34.62 13.03
CA SER A 340 0.15 -34.38 13.20
C SER A 340 0.40 -33.13 14.03
N ASP A 341 1.53 -33.10 14.73
CA ASP A 341 1.98 -31.93 15.48
C ASP A 341 2.57 -30.85 14.57
N GLU A 342 2.58 -29.62 15.07
CA GLU A 342 2.99 -28.43 14.30
C GLU A 342 4.41 -28.54 13.75
N THR A 343 5.33 -29.09 14.55
CA THR A 343 6.74 -29.28 14.18
C THR A 343 6.93 -30.34 13.10
N GLU A 344 5.99 -31.28 12.97
CA GLU A 344 6.06 -32.41 12.02
C GLU A 344 5.18 -32.17 10.79
N LEU A 345 4.34 -31.14 10.80
CA LEU A 345 3.34 -30.85 9.78
C LEU A 345 3.97 -30.82 8.37
N SER A 346 5.11 -30.13 8.23
CA SER A 346 5.82 -30.02 6.94
C SER A 346 6.25 -31.38 6.41
N ASP A 347 6.80 -32.23 7.28
CA ASP A 347 7.29 -33.55 6.89
C ASP A 347 6.13 -34.50 6.61
N ARG A 348 5.02 -34.38 7.34
CA ARG A 348 3.78 -35.12 7.05
C ARG A 348 3.21 -34.77 5.68
N VAL A 349 3.19 -33.49 5.32
CA VAL A 349 2.77 -33.03 3.99
C VAL A 349 3.70 -33.59 2.90
N LYS A 350 5.02 -33.52 3.09
CA LYS A 350 5.99 -34.09 2.14
C LYS A 350 5.78 -35.59 1.94
N ALA A 351 5.54 -36.33 3.02
CA ALA A 351 5.27 -37.77 2.96
C ALA A 351 4.00 -38.08 2.16
N LEU A 352 2.89 -37.35 2.41
CA LEU A 352 1.65 -37.51 1.65
C LEU A 352 1.81 -37.15 0.16
N MET A 353 2.58 -36.12 -0.16
CA MET A 353 2.87 -35.77 -1.55
C MET A 353 3.71 -36.85 -2.25
N ALA A 354 4.64 -37.49 -1.54
CA ALA A 354 5.42 -38.60 -2.06
C ALA A 354 4.55 -39.85 -2.29
N GLU A 355 3.70 -40.19 -1.31
CA GLU A 355 2.75 -41.30 -1.41
C GLU A 355 1.76 -41.11 -2.57
N LYS A 356 1.19 -39.91 -2.72
CA LYS A 356 0.32 -39.56 -3.84
C LYS A 356 0.99 -39.83 -5.19
N ARG A 357 2.24 -39.38 -5.37
CA ARG A 357 3.00 -39.58 -6.60
C ARG A 357 3.27 -41.07 -6.88
N ASP A 358 3.46 -41.87 -5.84
CA ASP A 358 3.66 -43.31 -5.98
C ASP A 358 2.37 -44.01 -6.39
N LEU A 359 1.25 -43.71 -5.72
CA LEU A 359 -0.07 -44.22 -6.07
C LEU A 359 -0.47 -43.84 -7.50
N GLU A 360 -0.20 -42.62 -7.95
CA GLU A 360 -0.43 -42.20 -9.35
C GLU A 360 0.37 -43.02 -10.36
N LYS A 361 1.60 -43.44 -10.03
CA LYS A 361 2.41 -44.32 -10.88
C LYS A 361 1.84 -45.74 -10.91
N GLN A 362 1.48 -46.29 -9.76
CA GLN A 362 0.87 -47.62 -9.65
C GLN A 362 -0.45 -47.69 -10.45
N LEU A 363 -1.28 -46.64 -10.36
CA LEU A 363 -2.54 -46.57 -11.08
C LEU A 363 -2.34 -46.55 -12.61
N LYS A 364 -1.36 -45.79 -13.11
CA LYS A 364 -1.00 -45.81 -14.54
C LYS A 364 -0.50 -47.18 -14.99
N SER A 365 0.31 -47.85 -14.17
CA SER A 365 0.81 -49.20 -14.45
C SER A 365 -0.34 -50.21 -14.52
N LEU A 366 -1.28 -50.18 -13.57
CA LEU A 366 -2.47 -51.02 -13.56
C LEU A 366 -3.35 -50.78 -14.78
N GLN A 367 -3.61 -49.53 -15.15
CA GLN A 367 -4.37 -49.17 -16.35
C GLN A 367 -3.69 -49.68 -17.63
N PHE A 368 -2.37 -49.59 -17.72
CA PHE A 368 -1.62 -50.14 -18.84
C PHE A 368 -1.77 -51.66 -18.93
N HIS A 369 -1.59 -52.37 -17.81
CA HIS A 369 -1.75 -53.82 -17.77
C HIS A 369 -3.19 -54.28 -18.10
N MET A 370 -4.21 -53.58 -17.61
CA MET A 370 -5.61 -53.88 -17.94
C MET A 370 -5.91 -53.67 -19.43
N THR A 371 -5.38 -52.59 -20.01
CA THR A 371 -5.58 -52.28 -21.44
C THR A 371 -4.89 -53.31 -22.33
N ALA A 372 -3.67 -53.74 -21.95
CA ALA A 372 -2.95 -54.81 -22.63
C ALA A 372 -3.70 -56.14 -22.55
N ALA A 373 -4.20 -56.53 -21.38
CA ALA A 373 -4.98 -57.76 -21.20
C ALA A 373 -6.33 -57.75 -21.97
N SER A 374 -6.97 -56.59 -22.10
CA SER A 374 -8.18 -56.45 -22.94
C SER A 374 -7.87 -56.55 -24.44
N LEU A 375 -6.70 -56.09 -24.89
CA LEU A 375 -6.24 -56.26 -26.27
C LEU A 375 -5.96 -57.73 -26.58
N ASP A 376 -5.27 -58.44 -25.69
CA ASP A 376 -4.99 -59.88 -25.86
C ASP A 376 -6.29 -60.69 -25.95
N ASN A 377 -7.28 -60.41 -25.08
CA ASN A 377 -8.59 -61.07 -25.15
C ASN A 377 -9.38 -60.74 -26.44
N LEU A 378 -9.24 -59.54 -27.00
CA LEU A 378 -9.86 -59.16 -28.27
C LEU A 378 -9.24 -59.90 -29.45
N VAL A 379 -7.91 -60.06 -29.44
CA VAL A 379 -7.17 -60.84 -30.45
C VAL A 379 -7.56 -62.31 -30.37
N ASP A 380 -7.59 -62.90 -29.17
CA ASP A 380 -7.98 -64.30 -28.95
C ASP A 380 -9.45 -64.59 -29.32
N SER A 381 -10.32 -63.57 -29.30
CA SER A 381 -11.73 -63.70 -29.70
C SER A 381 -12.02 -63.44 -31.18
N ALA A 382 -11.00 -63.02 -31.94
CA ALA A 382 -11.09 -62.71 -33.36
C ALA A 382 -10.61 -63.87 -34.27
N ASP A 383 -9.95 -64.87 -33.69
CA ASP A 383 -9.70 -66.20 -34.28
C ASP A 383 -10.85 -67.17 -33.96
#